data_AF-A0A8S1A4B8-F1
#
_entry.id   AF-A0A8S1A4B8-F1
#
_cell.length_a   1.000
_cell.length_b   1.000
_cell.length_c   1.000
_cell.angle_alpha   90.00
_cell.angle_beta   90.00
_cell.angle_gamma   90.00
#
_symmetry.space_group_name_H-M   'P 1'
#
loop_
_entity.id
_entity.type
_entity.pdbx_description
1 polymer ?
#
loop_
_entity_poly.entity_id
_entity_poly.type
_entity_poly.pdbx_seq_one_letter_code
_entity_poly.pdbx_strand_id
1 'polypeptide(L)'
;MKIECEMTIDNVEKESGKRNCKVVYNDLLSSAGELGRYQWLLFFSTCPFFAFGVCVYYSQMFITEVSPNHWCWIPELANMTDIQRRDLGVPKDANARFGYLHCEMYAVNWTDVLATKQKPDQNWSVIPCKYGWEFNKSEIPYPTIGSDFEWVCKKKNIRRPLKLCSLLVPF
;
A
#
# COMPACT_ATOMS: atom_id res chain seq x y z
N MET A 1 50.03 7.92 5.75
CA MET A 1 50.01 6.47 5.50
C MET A 1 50.61 6.25 4.12
N LYS A 2 51.86 5.78 4.06
CA LYS A 2 52.57 5.50 2.81
C LYS A 2 51.96 4.25 2.18
N ILE A 3 51.67 4.30 0.89
CA ILE A 3 51.42 3.10 0.08
C ILE A 3 52.49 3.12 -1.00
N GLU A 4 53.49 2.26 -0.81
CA GLU A 4 54.48 1.89 -1.80
C GLU A 4 53.78 1.05 -2.89
N CYS A 5 53.92 1.43 -4.15
CA CYS A 5 53.72 0.52 -5.27
C CYS A 5 55.01 0.51 -6.07
N GLU A 6 55.71 -0.62 -6.05
CA GLU A 6 56.89 -0.89 -6.85
C GLU A 6 56.60 -2.01 -7.86
N MET A 7 57.41 -2.04 -8.93
CA MET A 7 57.47 -2.92 -10.11
C MET A 7 56.63 -2.47 -11.32
N THR A 8 57.18 -2.33 -12.53
CA THR A 8 58.55 -2.57 -13.06
C THR A 8 58.68 -1.74 -14.34
N ILE A 9 59.84 -1.13 -14.56
CA ILE A 9 60.17 -0.47 -15.84
C ILE A 9 60.72 -1.55 -16.77
N ASP A 10 59.88 -2.06 -17.68
CA ASP A 10 60.37 -2.75 -18.86
C ASP A 10 60.63 -1.72 -19.98
N ASN A 11 61.90 -1.64 -20.37
CA ASN A 11 62.41 -0.83 -21.45
C ASN A 11 61.86 -1.32 -22.80
N VAL A 12 61.19 -0.46 -23.57
CA VAL A 12 61.17 -0.54 -25.04
C VAL A 12 61.28 0.87 -25.64
N GLU A 13 62.11 0.94 -26.66
CA GLU A 13 62.66 2.09 -27.39
C GLU A 13 61.66 3.12 -27.97
N LYS A 14 62.24 4.28 -28.27
CA LYS A 14 61.71 5.31 -29.17
C LYS A 14 61.18 4.70 -30.48
N GLU A 15 59.96 5.07 -30.89
CA GLU A 15 59.66 5.38 -32.29
C GLU A 15 58.45 6.31 -32.41
N SER A 16 58.54 7.24 -33.36
CA SER A 16 57.53 8.20 -33.74
C SER A 16 56.35 7.55 -34.46
N GLY A 17 55.11 7.82 -34.05
CA GLY A 17 53.97 7.56 -34.92
C GLY A 17 52.66 7.28 -34.18
N LYS A 18 51.74 8.25 -34.27
CA LYS A 18 50.30 8.12 -33.97
C LYS A 18 49.98 7.75 -32.52
N ARG A 19 49.74 8.78 -31.69
CA ARG A 19 49.08 8.64 -30.39
C ARG A 19 47.68 8.04 -30.60
N ASN A 20 47.56 6.72 -30.59
CA ASN A 20 46.28 6.05 -30.41
C ASN A 20 45.95 6.19 -28.93
N CYS A 21 45.37 7.34 -28.57
CA CYS A 21 44.91 7.62 -27.22
C CYS A 21 43.69 6.74 -26.99
N LYS A 22 43.93 5.49 -26.59
CA LYS A 22 42.90 4.59 -26.12
C LYS A 22 42.45 5.16 -24.77
N VAL A 23 41.52 6.11 -24.83
CA VAL A 23 40.90 6.69 -23.64
C VAL A 23 40.29 5.52 -22.87
N VAL A 24 40.93 5.14 -21.77
CA VAL A 24 40.48 4.04 -20.95
C VAL A 24 39.18 4.49 -20.31
N TYR A 25 38.09 3.78 -20.55
CA TYR A 25 36.75 4.10 -20.06
C TYR A 25 36.74 4.41 -18.54
N ASN A 26 37.60 3.76 -17.77
CA ASN A 26 37.77 4.01 -16.34
C ASN A 26 38.32 5.40 -15.99
N ASP A 27 39.15 6.03 -16.83
CA ASP A 27 39.63 7.40 -16.61
C ASP A 27 38.54 8.43 -16.90
N LEU A 28 37.69 8.16 -17.90
CA LEU A 28 36.49 8.97 -18.15
C LEU A 28 35.52 8.84 -16.98
N LEU A 29 35.28 7.63 -16.48
CA LEU A 29 34.44 7.41 -15.30
C LEU A 29 35.03 8.06 -14.03
N SER A 30 36.34 8.00 -13.84
CA SER A 30 37.01 8.63 -12.69
C SER A 30 36.97 10.16 -12.78
N SER A 31 37.10 10.76 -13.98
CA SER A 31 36.97 12.22 -14.15
C SER A 31 35.53 12.71 -14.19
N ALA A 32 34.57 11.87 -14.57
CA ALA A 32 33.15 12.19 -14.61
C ALA A 32 32.51 12.25 -13.21
N GLY A 33 33.19 11.78 -12.15
CA GLY A 33 32.73 12.03 -10.80
C GLY A 33 33.46 11.26 -9.70
N GLU A 34 34.58 11.79 -9.23
CA GLU A 34 34.84 11.69 -7.80
C GLU A 34 33.74 12.48 -7.09
N LEU A 35 33.01 11.83 -6.17
CA LEU A 35 31.99 12.47 -5.33
C LEU A 35 32.64 13.59 -4.49
N GLY A 36 32.73 14.77 -5.07
CA GLY A 36 33.35 15.92 -4.45
C GLY A 36 32.55 16.41 -3.26
N ARG A 37 33.20 17.21 -2.40
CA ARG A 37 32.57 17.80 -1.20
C ARG A 37 31.28 18.57 -1.51
N TYR A 38 31.22 19.22 -2.67
CA TYR A 38 30.03 19.95 -3.12
C TYR A 38 28.86 19.03 -3.49
N GLN A 39 29.14 17.87 -4.10
CA GLN A 39 28.09 16.90 -4.44
C GLN A 39 27.50 16.23 -3.19
N TRP A 40 28.33 15.96 -2.19
CA TRP A 40 27.86 15.52 -0.87
C TRP A 40 27.02 16.60 -0.17
N LEU A 41 27.45 17.86 -0.20
CA LEU A 41 26.69 18.98 0.37
C LEU A 41 25.32 19.14 -0.28
N LEU A 42 25.27 19.06 -1.62
CA LEU A 42 24.00 19.06 -2.36
C LEU A 42 23.14 17.82 -2.03
N PHE A 43 23.73 16.63 -1.92
CA PHE A 43 23.00 15.42 -1.57
C PHE A 43 22.33 15.55 -0.20
N PHE A 44 23.08 15.97 0.82
CA PHE A 44 22.52 16.18 2.17
C PHE A 44 21.52 17.34 2.21
N SER A 45 21.75 18.41 1.45
CA SER A 45 20.81 19.54 1.38
C SER A 45 19.48 19.16 0.72
N THR A 46 19.49 18.27 -0.28
CA THR A 46 18.29 17.90 -1.04
C THR A 46 17.59 16.67 -0.46
N CYS A 47 18.32 15.83 0.30
CA CYS A 47 17.78 14.66 1.00
C CYS A 47 16.51 14.94 1.84
N PRO A 48 16.42 15.99 2.68
CA PRO A 48 15.21 16.22 3.48
C PRO A 48 13.97 16.52 2.62
N PHE A 49 14.15 17.17 1.47
CA PHE A 49 13.06 17.45 0.54
C PHE A 49 12.53 16.17 -0.10
N PHE A 50 13.43 15.29 -0.57
CA PHE A 50 13.04 13.99 -1.12
C PHE A 50 12.45 13.07 -0.05
N ALA A 51 13.02 13.05 1.16
CA ALA A 51 12.51 12.25 2.28
C ALA A 51 11.08 12.66 2.64
N PHE A 52 10.78 13.96 2.70
CA PHE A 52 9.43 14.43 2.93
C PHE A 52 8.46 13.99 1.83
N GLY A 53 8.85 14.14 0.55
CA GLY A 53 8.04 13.70 -0.58
C GLY A 53 7.73 12.20 -0.54
N VAL A 54 8.74 11.38 -0.23
CA VAL A 54 8.61 9.94 -0.02
C VAL A 54 7.66 9.65 1.14
N CYS A 55 7.88 10.23 2.33
CA CYS A 55 7.03 10.00 3.49
C CYS A 55 5.55 10.32 3.19
N VAL A 56 5.29 11.46 2.53
CA VAL A 56 3.93 11.88 2.17
C VAL A 56 3.33 10.92 1.14
N TYR A 57 4.07 10.52 0.10
CA TYR A 57 3.59 9.61 -0.93
C TYR A 57 3.27 8.20 -0.38
N TYR A 58 4.21 7.62 0.38
CA TYR A 58 4.00 6.29 0.98
C TYR A 58 2.85 6.30 1.98
N SER A 59 2.72 7.36 2.80
CA SER A 59 1.58 7.50 3.71
C SER A 59 0.23 7.51 2.97
N GLN A 60 0.16 8.21 1.83
CA GLN A 60 -1.03 8.21 0.99
C GLN A 60 -1.38 6.82 0.46
N MET A 61 -0.39 6.05 0.00
CA MET A 61 -0.59 4.70 -0.50
C MET A 61 -1.31 3.83 0.53
N PHE A 62 -0.82 3.79 1.77
CA PHE A 62 -1.42 2.98 2.84
C PHE A 62 -2.83 3.45 3.21
N ILE A 63 -3.12 4.75 3.20
CA ILE A 63 -4.46 5.28 3.48
C ILE A 63 -5.47 4.86 2.41
N THR A 64 -5.05 4.77 1.15
CA THR A 64 -5.94 4.41 0.05
C THR A 64 -6.27 2.92 -0.01
N GLU A 65 -5.38 2.07 0.50
CA GLU A 65 -5.48 0.62 0.45
C GLU A 65 -6.38 0.07 1.58
N VAL A 66 -7.63 -0.23 1.23
CA VAL A 66 -8.60 -0.88 2.13
C VAL A 66 -9.34 -1.92 1.32
N SER A 67 -9.43 -3.13 1.87
CA SER A 67 -10.14 -4.24 1.24
C SER A 67 -11.55 -3.80 0.84
N PRO A 68 -11.92 -3.91 -0.45
CA PRO A 68 -13.27 -3.58 -0.90
C PRO A 68 -14.31 -4.52 -0.29
N ASN A 69 -13.90 -5.75 0.02
CA ASN A 69 -14.74 -6.79 0.59
C ASN A 69 -14.78 -6.68 2.12
N HIS A 70 -15.81 -6.02 2.63
CA HIS A 70 -16.09 -5.89 4.06
C HIS A 70 -17.56 -6.16 4.38
N TRP A 71 -17.83 -6.54 5.62
CA TRP A 71 -19.16 -6.93 6.12
C TRP A 71 -19.38 -6.33 7.51
N CYS A 72 -20.63 -6.24 7.97
CA CYS A 72 -20.91 -5.84 9.35
C CYS A 72 -20.44 -6.93 10.34
N TRP A 73 -19.77 -6.53 11.42
CA TRP A 73 -19.56 -7.42 12.57
C TRP A 73 -20.86 -7.53 13.39
N ILE A 74 -21.24 -8.76 13.75
CA ILE A 74 -22.45 -9.05 14.54
C ILE A 74 -22.02 -9.91 15.73
N PRO A 75 -21.99 -9.36 16.95
CA PRO A 75 -21.47 -10.07 18.12
C PRO A 75 -22.30 -11.31 18.47
N GLU A 76 -23.62 -11.28 18.25
CA GLU A 76 -24.52 -12.39 18.54
C GLU A 76 -24.26 -13.63 17.66
N LEU A 77 -23.63 -13.46 16.49
CA LEU A 77 -23.30 -14.55 15.57
C LEU A 77 -21.82 -14.95 15.66
N ALA A 78 -21.05 -14.43 16.63
CA ALA A 78 -19.61 -14.68 16.75
C ALA A 78 -19.24 -16.17 16.91
N ASN A 79 -20.19 -17.01 17.31
CA ASN A 79 -20.00 -18.46 17.45
C ASN A 79 -19.96 -19.22 16.10
N MET A 80 -20.41 -18.62 14.99
CA MET A 80 -20.44 -19.26 13.68
C MET A 80 -19.24 -18.89 12.80
N THR A 81 -19.03 -19.64 11.71
CA THR A 81 -18.00 -19.31 10.72
C THR A 81 -18.31 -17.97 10.05
N ASP A 82 -17.26 -17.29 9.58
CA ASP A 82 -17.31 -16.02 8.87
C ASP A 82 -18.27 -16.05 7.67
N ILE A 83 -18.22 -17.12 6.87
CA ILE A 83 -19.08 -17.30 5.69
C ILE A 83 -20.55 -17.44 6.10
N GLN A 84 -20.84 -18.27 7.11
CA GLN A 84 -22.21 -18.48 7.59
C GLN A 84 -22.79 -17.21 8.21
N ARG A 85 -21.98 -16.50 8.99
CA ARG A 85 -22.39 -15.24 9.62
C ARG A 85 -22.64 -14.16 8.59
N ARG A 86 -21.80 -14.04 7.55
CA ARG A 86 -22.03 -13.12 6.43
C ARG A 86 -23.33 -13.46 5.71
N ASP A 87 -23.51 -14.73 5.34
CA ASP A 87 -24.65 -15.15 4.55
C ASP A 87 -26.00 -15.00 5.28
N LEU A 88 -26.00 -15.10 6.62
CA LEU A 88 -27.17 -14.88 7.47
C LEU A 88 -27.36 -13.41 7.86
N GLY A 89 -26.25 -12.69 8.09
CA GLY A 89 -26.23 -11.35 8.67
C GLY A 89 -26.42 -10.22 7.67
N VAL A 90 -25.98 -10.42 6.43
CA VAL A 90 -25.84 -9.37 5.43
C VAL A 90 -26.83 -9.59 4.28
N PRO A 91 -27.62 -8.58 3.90
CA PRO A 91 -28.54 -8.69 2.78
C PRO A 91 -27.80 -8.90 1.45
N LYS A 92 -28.35 -9.80 0.64
CA LYS A 92 -27.89 -10.06 -0.74
C LYS A 92 -28.61 -9.13 -1.70
N ASP A 93 -27.85 -8.49 -2.57
CA ASP A 93 -28.39 -7.60 -3.61
C ASP A 93 -27.72 -7.91 -4.94
N ALA A 94 -28.54 -8.18 -5.96
CA ALA A 94 -28.06 -8.58 -7.28
C ALA A 94 -27.41 -7.43 -8.07
N ASN A 95 -27.69 -6.18 -7.72
CA ASN A 95 -27.10 -4.99 -8.34
C ASN A 95 -25.80 -4.57 -7.65
N ALA A 96 -25.54 -5.06 -6.44
CA ALA A 96 -24.29 -4.80 -5.74
C ALA A 96 -23.11 -5.52 -6.41
N ARG A 97 -21.96 -4.83 -6.50
CA ARG A 97 -20.74 -5.29 -7.19
C ARG A 97 -20.28 -6.70 -6.79
N PHE A 98 -20.53 -7.11 -5.54
CA PHE A 98 -20.12 -8.40 -4.99
C PHE A 98 -21.32 -9.25 -4.54
N GLY A 99 -22.55 -8.89 -4.91
CA GLY A 99 -23.76 -9.61 -4.54
C GLY A 99 -24.26 -9.38 -3.11
N TYR A 100 -23.59 -8.54 -2.33
CA TYR A 100 -23.92 -8.20 -0.94
C TYR A 100 -23.92 -6.70 -0.71
N LEU A 101 -24.78 -6.22 0.18
CA LEU A 101 -24.71 -4.85 0.70
C LEU A 101 -23.64 -4.77 1.78
N HIS A 102 -22.50 -4.18 1.45
CA HIS A 102 -21.38 -4.10 2.38
C HIS A 102 -21.64 -3.23 3.61
N CYS A 103 -22.54 -2.24 3.52
CA CYS A 103 -22.73 -1.20 4.53
C CYS A 103 -23.93 -1.40 5.46
N GLU A 104 -24.67 -2.49 5.26
CA GLU A 104 -25.97 -2.69 5.87
C GLU A 104 -26.09 -4.13 6.41
N MET A 105 -26.90 -4.30 7.45
CA MET A 105 -27.22 -5.58 8.08
C MET A 105 -28.71 -5.69 8.35
N TYR A 106 -29.19 -6.91 8.55
CA TYR A 106 -30.56 -7.10 9.00
C TYR A 106 -30.74 -6.66 10.47
N ALA A 107 -31.86 -5.98 10.73
CA ALA A 107 -32.33 -5.67 12.07
C ALA A 107 -33.28 -6.78 12.54
N VAL A 108 -32.70 -7.88 13.01
CA VAL A 108 -33.44 -9.01 13.58
C VAL A 108 -32.89 -9.37 14.94
N ASN A 109 -33.73 -9.95 15.79
CA ASN A 109 -33.29 -10.54 17.05
C ASN A 109 -32.55 -11.84 16.73
N TRP A 110 -31.22 -11.83 16.80
CA TRP A 110 -30.43 -12.99 16.37
C TRP A 110 -30.61 -14.20 17.28
N THR A 111 -30.92 -13.97 18.55
CA THR A 111 -31.23 -15.05 19.51
C THR A 111 -32.38 -15.93 19.01
N ASP A 112 -33.46 -15.33 18.50
CA ASP A 112 -34.63 -16.05 18.00
C ASP A 112 -34.34 -16.78 16.68
N VAL A 113 -33.56 -16.14 15.81
CA VAL A 113 -33.13 -16.70 14.51
C VAL A 113 -32.23 -17.91 14.73
N LEU A 114 -31.32 -17.86 15.70
CA LEU A 114 -30.43 -18.97 16.08
C LEU A 114 -31.21 -20.13 16.69
N ALA A 115 -32.21 -19.84 17.52
CA ALA A 115 -33.08 -20.85 18.12
C ALA A 115 -33.95 -21.57 17.07
N THR A 116 -34.48 -20.81 16.10
CA THR A 116 -35.37 -21.32 15.05
C THR A 116 -34.62 -21.91 13.85
N LYS A 117 -33.29 -21.69 13.77
CA LYS A 117 -32.45 -22.00 12.59
C LYS A 117 -33.03 -21.46 11.28
N GLN A 118 -33.61 -20.28 11.34
CA GLN A 118 -34.30 -19.68 10.20
C GLN A 118 -33.27 -19.21 9.16
N LYS A 119 -33.56 -19.45 7.88
CA LYS A 119 -32.77 -18.93 6.76
C LYS A 119 -33.00 -17.41 6.62
N PRO A 120 -32.02 -16.66 6.07
CA PRO A 120 -32.19 -15.24 5.83
C PRO A 120 -33.36 -14.99 4.90
N ASP A 121 -34.35 -14.24 5.38
CA ASP A 121 -35.52 -13.82 4.62
C ASP A 121 -35.29 -12.42 4.05
N GLN A 122 -35.67 -12.21 2.79
CA GLN A 122 -35.50 -10.93 2.10
C GLN A 122 -36.47 -9.85 2.61
N ASN A 123 -37.50 -10.24 3.37
CA ASN A 123 -38.47 -9.32 3.95
C ASN A 123 -38.02 -8.69 5.28
N TRP A 124 -36.83 -9.03 5.79
CA TRP A 124 -36.30 -8.46 7.02
C TRP A 124 -35.90 -6.99 6.84
N SER A 125 -36.17 -6.17 7.85
CA SER A 125 -35.76 -4.76 7.84
C SER A 125 -34.24 -4.64 7.87
N VAL A 126 -33.72 -3.66 7.12
CA VAL A 126 -32.28 -3.43 6.95
C VAL A 126 -31.86 -2.14 7.65
N ILE A 127 -30.73 -2.17 8.35
CA ILE A 127 -30.16 -1.04 9.08
C ILE A 127 -28.65 -0.91 8.80
N PRO A 128 -28.06 0.29 8.97
CA PRO A 128 -26.60 0.44 8.88
C PRO A 128 -25.89 -0.34 9.99
N CYS A 129 -24.68 -0.83 9.70
CA CYS A 129 -23.88 -1.58 10.68
C CYS A 129 -23.62 -0.76 11.96
N LYS A 130 -23.77 -1.40 13.13
CA LYS A 130 -23.58 -0.76 14.45
C LYS A 130 -22.36 -1.23 15.23
N TYR A 131 -21.99 -2.50 15.10
CA TYR A 131 -21.02 -3.16 15.99
C TYR A 131 -19.62 -3.30 15.38
N GLY A 132 -19.31 -2.53 14.34
CA GLY A 132 -18.03 -2.57 13.64
C GLY A 132 -18.08 -3.37 12.35
N TRP A 133 -16.89 -3.72 11.86
CA TRP A 133 -16.72 -4.31 10.53
C TRP A 133 -15.78 -5.51 10.53
N GLU A 134 -15.99 -6.36 9.55
CA GLU A 134 -15.07 -7.42 9.20
C GLU A 134 -14.60 -7.30 7.78
N PHE A 135 -13.37 -7.71 7.55
CA PHE A 135 -12.71 -7.60 6.26
C PHE A 135 -12.34 -8.99 5.74
N ASN A 136 -12.55 -9.19 4.44
CA ASN A 136 -12.07 -10.38 3.78
C ASN A 136 -10.53 -10.32 3.66
N LYS A 137 -9.87 -11.36 4.17
CA LYS A 137 -8.40 -11.50 4.17
C LYS A 137 -7.85 -12.25 2.95
N SER A 138 -8.69 -12.64 1.99
CA SER A 138 -8.22 -13.34 0.77
C SER A 138 -7.38 -12.44 -0.15
N GLU A 139 -7.76 -11.17 -0.27
CA GLU A 139 -7.05 -10.20 -1.13
C GLU A 139 -5.89 -9.54 -0.38
N ILE A 140 -6.15 -9.10 0.85
CA ILE A 140 -5.17 -8.47 1.73
C ILE A 140 -5.13 -9.25 3.04
N PRO A 141 -4.12 -10.12 3.27
CA PRO A 141 -4.11 -11.02 4.42
C PRO A 141 -3.78 -10.33 5.75
N TYR A 142 -3.27 -9.11 5.70
CA TYR A 142 -2.91 -8.30 6.86
C TYR A 142 -3.93 -7.17 7.09
N PRO A 143 -4.12 -6.74 8.36
CA PRO A 143 -4.88 -5.54 8.64
C PRO A 143 -4.19 -4.32 8.02
N THR A 144 -4.92 -3.55 7.22
CA THR A 144 -4.45 -2.25 6.74
C THR A 144 -4.92 -1.15 7.67
N ILE A 145 -4.24 0.00 7.62
CA ILE A 145 -4.60 1.18 8.42
C ILE A 145 -6.08 1.55 8.28
N GLY A 146 -6.65 1.45 7.07
CA GLY A 146 -8.06 1.78 6.86
C GLY A 146 -9.02 0.66 7.26
N SER A 147 -8.56 -0.59 7.40
CA SER A 147 -9.33 -1.65 8.04
C SER A 147 -9.35 -1.49 9.56
N ASP A 148 -8.20 -1.16 10.18
CA ASP A 148 -8.09 -0.96 11.64
C ASP A 148 -8.91 0.24 12.13
N PHE A 149 -8.89 1.35 11.39
CA PHE A 149 -9.71 2.53 11.69
C PHE A 149 -11.12 2.48 11.06
N GLU A 150 -11.44 1.40 10.37
CA GLU A 150 -12.75 1.14 9.76
C GLU A 150 -13.22 2.27 8.83
N TRP A 151 -12.36 2.73 7.90
CA TRP A 151 -12.65 3.80 6.94
C TRP A 151 -13.52 3.34 5.76
N VAL A 152 -14.66 2.73 6.12
CA VAL A 152 -15.68 2.17 5.23
C VAL A 152 -17.01 2.92 5.36
N CYS A 153 -17.88 2.76 4.36
CA CYS A 153 -19.24 3.28 4.35
C CYS A 153 -19.35 4.76 4.76
N LYS A 154 -19.88 5.06 5.96
CA LYS A 154 -20.00 6.44 6.47
C LYS A 154 -18.66 7.19 6.54
N LYS A 155 -17.58 6.47 6.89
CA LYS A 155 -16.22 6.99 7.01
C LYS A 155 -15.43 6.95 5.69
N LYS A 156 -16.02 6.46 4.59
CA LYS A 156 -15.38 6.42 3.26
C LYS A 156 -14.96 7.81 2.77
N ASN A 157 -15.69 8.85 3.16
CA ASN A 157 -15.40 10.23 2.75
C ASN A 157 -14.03 10.73 3.24
N ILE A 158 -13.48 10.14 4.32
CA ILE A 158 -12.13 10.46 4.82
C ILE A 158 -11.06 10.17 3.76
N ARG A 159 -11.27 9.14 2.92
CA ARG A 159 -10.31 8.73 1.88
C ARG A 159 -10.57 9.36 0.52
N ARG A 160 -11.72 10.01 0.29
CA ARG A 160 -12.03 10.66 -0.99
C ARG A 160 -11.05 11.79 -1.37
N PRO A 161 -10.69 12.74 -0.50
CA PRO A 161 -9.79 13.82 -0.89
C PRO A 161 -8.39 13.29 -1.22
N LEU A 162 -7.93 12.21 -0.56
CA LEU A 162 -6.66 11.57 -0.85
C LEU A 162 -6.61 10.94 -2.24
N LYS A 163 -7.65 10.19 -2.64
CA LYS A 163 -7.71 9.62 -4.01
C LYS A 163 -7.69 10.69 -5.10
N LEU A 164 -8.32 11.84 -4.85
CA LEU A 164 -8.31 12.96 -5.79
C LEU A 164 -6.91 13.62 -5.83
N CYS A 165 -6.24 13.74 -4.69
CA CYS A 165 -4.89 14.31 -4.60
C CYS A 165 -3.84 13.42 -5.29
N SER A 166 -3.93 12.09 -5.14
CA SER A 166 -3.05 11.15 -5.84
C SER A 166 -3.23 11.17 -7.37
N LEU A 167 -4.42 11.50 -7.87
CA LEU A 167 -4.70 11.67 -9.30
C LEU A 167 -4.27 13.05 -9.84
N LEU A 168 -4.09 14.03 -8.96
CA LEU A 168 -3.73 15.42 -9.27
C LEU A 168 -2.25 15.73 -9.04
N VAL A 169 -1.44 14.76 -8.64
CA VAL A 169 0.03 14.84 -8.72
C VAL A 169 0.42 14.17 -10.05
N PRO A 170 0.58 14.93 -11.14
CA PRO A 170 1.04 14.37 -12.39
C PRO A 170 2.56 14.25 -12.27
N PHE A 171 3.01 13.05 -11.93
CA PHE A 171 4.33 12.57 -12.33
C PHE A 171 4.13 11.38 -13.26
#